data_AF-A0A5K1DWE7-F1
#
_entry.id   AF-A0A5K1DWE7-F1
#
_cell.length_a   1.000
_cell.length_b   1.000
_cell.length_c   1.000
_cell.angle_alpha   90.00
_cell.angle_beta   90.00
_cell.angle_gamma   90.00
#
_symmetry.space_group_name_H-M   'P 1'
#
loop_
_entity.id
_entity.type
_entity.pdbx_description
1 polymer ?
#
loop_
_entity_poly.entity_id
_entity_poly.type
_entity_poly.pdbx_seq_one_letter_code
_entity_poly.pdbx_strand_id
1 'polypeptide(L)' 'FDDERSLLMSQKSLEKRFGQSPVFIASTFMENGGIPPSTNPASLLKEAIHVISCGYEDKTEWGKE' A
#
# COMPACT_ATOMS: atom_id res chain seq x y z
N PHE A 1 22.23 -6.78 -9.33
CA PHE A 1 21.56 -8.08 -9.08
C PHE A 1 21.14 -8.22 -7.62
N ASP A 2 22.01 -7.97 -6.64
CA ASP A 2 21.63 -8.05 -5.21
C ASP A 2 20.67 -6.92 -4.77
N ASP A 3 20.92 -5.68 -5.22
CA ASP A 3 20.08 -4.51 -4.89
C ASP A 3 18.64 -4.62 -5.41
N GLU A 4 18.46 -5.12 -6.64
CA GLU A 4 17.13 -5.33 -7.25
C GLU A 4 16.33 -6.36 -6.45
N ARG A 5 16.99 -7.43 -6.00
CA ARG A 5 16.37 -8.45 -5.15
C ARG A 5 15.97 -7.87 -3.79
N SER A 6 16.81 -7.04 -3.19
CA SER A 6 16.52 -6.37 -1.92
C SER A 6 15.31 -5.44 -2.05
N LEU A 7 15.25 -4.64 -3.11
CA LEU A 7 14.14 -3.72 -3.38
C LEU A 7 12.81 -4.48 -3.59
N LEU A 8 12.84 -5.59 -4.33
CA LEU A 8 11.69 -6.46 -4.52
C LEU A 8 11.21 -7.12 -3.22
N MET A 9 12.13 -7.52 -2.33
CA MET A 9 11.77 -8.07 -1.02
C MET A 9 11.18 -7.01 -0.10
N SER A 10 11.70 -5.78 -0.15
CA SER A 10 11.14 -4.62 0.56
C SER A 10 9.73 -4.27 0.09
N GLN A 11 9.48 -4.31 -1.22
CA GLN A 11 8.13 -4.10 -1.75
C GLN A 11 7.15 -5.18 -1.26
N LYS A 12 7.54 -6.46 -1.32
CA LYS A 12 6.68 -7.56 -0.86
C LYS A 12 6.35 -7.49 0.63
N SER A 13 7.28 -7.03 1.47
CA SER A 13 7.01 -6.88 2.90
C SER A 13 6.00 -5.77 3.17
N LEU A 14 6.10 -4.65 2.44
CA LEU A 14 5.12 -3.57 2.51
C LEU A 14 3.74 -4.02 2.02
N GLU A 15 3.67 -4.74 0.90
CA GLU A 15 2.41 -5.29 0.37
C GLU A 15 1.76 -6.28 1.33
N LYS A 16 2.55 -7.13 2.01
CA LYS A 16 2.02 -8.05 3.02
C LYS A 16 1.47 -7.30 4.23
N ARG A 17 2.13 -6.22 4.66
CA ARG A 17 1.73 -5.45 5.84
C ARG A 17 0.56 -4.51 5.59
N PHE A 18 0.58 -3.78 4.48
CA PHE A 18 -0.36 -2.68 4.20
C PHE A 18 -1.38 -3.01 3.10
N GLY A 19 -1.24 -4.17 2.45
CA GLY A 19 -2.02 -4.54 1.28
C GLY A 19 -1.47 -3.93 -0.01
N GLN A 20 -2.17 -4.16 -1.12
CA GLN A 20 -1.64 -3.90 -2.46
C GLN A 20 -1.97 -2.51 -3.01
N SER A 21 -2.56 -1.61 -2.22
CA SER A 21 -2.81 -0.25 -2.69
C SER A 21 -1.52 0.59 -2.67
N PRO A 22 -0.97 1.00 -3.83
CA PRO A 22 0.26 1.81 -3.87
C PRO A 22 0.07 3.20 -3.24
N VAL A 23 -1.14 3.76 -3.32
CA VAL A 23 -1.45 5.05 -2.68
C VAL A 23 -1.50 4.89 -1.17
N PHE A 24 -2.09 3.80 -0.67
CA PHE A 24 -2.12 3.54 0.75
C PHE A 24 -0.71 3.29 1.30
N ILE A 25 0.10 2.43 0.65
CA ILE A 25 1.51 2.23 1.01
C ILE A 25 2.28 3.56 0.99
N ALA A 26 2.12 4.38 -0.05
CA ALA A 26 2.79 5.68 -0.13
C ALA A 26 2.39 6.60 1.03
N SER A 27 1.13 6.57 1.46
CA SER A 27 0.64 7.38 2.57
C SER A 27 1.27 7.00 3.92
N THR A 28 1.70 5.74 4.11
CA THR A 28 2.35 5.31 5.37
C THR A 28 3.76 5.88 5.55
N PHE A 29 4.39 6.37 4.47
CA PHE A 29 5.68 7.05 4.53
C PHE A 29 5.55 8.55 4.87
N MET A 30 4.33 9.06 4.98
CA MET A 30 4.10 10.47 5.32
C MET A 30 4.04 10.63 6.84
N GLU A 31 5.09 11.20 7.43
CA GLU A 31 5.21 11.39 8.89
C GLU A 31 4.02 12.13 9.51
N ASN A 32 3.51 13.14 8.81
CA ASN A 32 2.36 13.95 9.25
C ASN A 32 1.02 13.47 8.66
N GLY A 33 0.99 12.27 8.06
CA GLY A 33 -0.13 11.78 7.28
C GLY A 33 -0.39 12.61 6.00
N GLY A 34 -1.55 12.40 5.39
CA GLY A 34 -1.98 13.09 4.17
C GLY A 34 -1.95 12.20 2.93
N ILE A 35 -2.02 12.83 1.76
CA ILE A 35 -2.03 12.16 0.46
C ILE A 35 -0.74 12.48 -0.32
N PRO A 36 -0.15 11.50 -1.03
CA PRO A 36 1.01 11.76 -1.88
C PRO A 36 0.69 12.84 -2.94
N PRO A 37 1.63 13.74 -3.24
CA PRO A 37 1.40 14.91 -4.11
C PRO A 37 1.08 14.54 -5.56
N SER A 38 1.41 13.32 -6.00
CA SER A 38 1.11 12.81 -7.34
C SER A 38 -0.30 12.21 -7.49
N THR A 39 -1.12 12.24 -6.43
CA THR A 39 -2.47 11.69 -6.46
C THR A 39 -3.47 12.68 -7.08
N ASN A 40 -4.53 12.14 -7.69
CA ASN A 40 -5.66 12.91 -8.17
C ASN A 40 -6.97 12.31 -7.65
N PRO A 41 -8.09 13.05 -7.64
CA PRO A 41 -9.34 12.56 -7.06
C PRO A 41 -9.83 11.22 -7.64
N ALA A 42 -9.62 10.99 -8.94
CA ALA A 42 -10.04 9.74 -9.59
C ALA A 42 -9.17 8.55 -9.14
N SER A 43 -7.86 8.72 -9.01
CA SER A 43 -6.98 7.67 -8.49
C SER A 43 -7.25 7.40 -7.01
N LEU A 44 -7.49 8.44 -6.21
CA LEU A 44 -7.87 8.30 -4.80
C LEU A 44 -9.17 7.49 -4.64
N LEU A 45 -10.20 7.80 -5.43
CA LEU A 45 -11.47 7.08 -5.36
C LEU A 45 -11.31 5.60 -5.75
N LYS A 46 -10.55 5.32 -6.82
CA LYS A 46 -10.26 3.94 -7.25
C LYS A 46 -9.54 3.16 -6.15
N GLU A 47 -8.51 3.75 -5.54
CA GLU A 47 -7.73 3.11 -4.49
C GLU A 47 -8.52 2.94 -3.19
N ALA A 48 -9.35 3.91 -2.82
CA ALA A 48 -10.23 3.79 -1.68
C ALA A 48 -11.21 2.61 -1.85
N ILE A 49 -11.83 2.47 -3.02
CA ILE A 49 -12.71 1.33 -3.34
C ILE A 49 -11.94 0.00 -3.24
N HIS A 50 -10.70 -0.04 -3.73
CA HIS A 50 -9.85 -1.21 -3.65
C HIS A 50 -9.54 -1.60 -2.19
N VAL A 51 -9.17 -0.63 -1.33
CA VAL A 51 -8.84 -0.85 0.08
C VAL A 51 -10.04 -1.33 0.90
N ILE A 52 -11.24 -0.81 0.63
CA ILE A 52 -12.46 -1.22 1.36
C ILE A 52 -13.13 -2.47 0.80
N SER A 53 -12.57 -3.05 -0.27
CA SER A 53 -13.19 -4.21 -0.94
C SER A 53 -13.09 -5.47 -0.09
N CYS A 54 -14.09 -6.34 -0.23
CA CYS A 54 -14.06 -7.66 0.39
C CYS A 54 -12.87 -8.45 -0.17
N GLY A 55 -11.98 -8.90 0.72
CA GLY A 55 -10.76 -9.61 0.36
C GLY A 55 -9.51 -8.75 0.31
N TYR A 56 -9.57 -7.44 0.60
CA TYR A 56 -8.35 -6.64 0.72
C TYR A 56 -7.44 -7.14 1.87
N GLU A 57 -8.04 -7.70 2.92
CA GLU A 57 -7.34 -8.31 4.06
C GLU A 57 -6.82 -9.73 3.74
N ASP A 58 -7.22 -10.30 2.59
CA ASP A 58 -6.75 -11.61 2.17
C ASP A 58 -5.27 -11.52 1.82
N LYS A 59 -4.48 -12.45 2.34
CA LYS A 59 -3.02 -12.51 2.14
C LYS A 59 -2.24 -11.30 2.68
N THR A 60 -2.87 -10.42 3.45
CA THR A 60 -2.19 -9.36 4.21
C THR A 60 -2.13 -9.71 5.70
N GLU A 61 -1.43 -8.90 6.49
CA GLU A 61 -1.32 -9.00 7.95
C GLU A 61 -2.40 -8.21 8.69
N TRP A 62 -3.34 -7.58 7.96
CA TRP A 62 -4.43 -6.83 8.58
C TRP A 62 -5.28 -7.70 9.49
N GLY A 63 -5.49 -7.23 10.72
CA GLY A 63 -6.29 -7.89 11.74
C GLY A 63 -5.70 -9.19 12.29
N LYS A 64 -4.44 -9.53 11.96
CA LYS A 64 -3.76 -10.77 12.40
C LYS A 64 -2.66 -10.52 13.44
N GLU A 65 -2.55 -9.29 13.92
CA GLU A 65 -1.68 -8.88 15.03
C GLU A 65 -2.35 -9.09 16.39
#